data_AF-A0A1H2LHQ1-F1
#
_entry.id   AF-A0A1H2LHQ1-F1
#
_cell.length_a   1.000
_cell.length_b   1.000
_cell.length_c   1.000
_cell.angle_alpha   90.00
_cell.angle_beta   90.00
_cell.angle_gamma   90.00
#
_symmetry.space_group_name_H-M   'P 1'
#
loop_
_entity.id
_entity.type
_entity.pdbx_description
1 polymer ?
#
loop_
_entity_poly.entity_id
_entity_poly.type
_entity_poly.pdbx_seq_one_letter_code
_entity_poly.pdbx_strand_id
1 'polypeptide(L)'
;MAAVAFLETRTVFIAGALETSDRAVMVTYDLPSEGRWTMIKTETNLSDQVWKSWIMSVDQDGRFIDEPSRPNRSMQFSQVAMSHDSKRLGFFDGEVRPGESILKQFTIESPSRRFYMSHGKRANPNALPSEAEILNEIEYGYDLDPAYEIFVPVEIRF
;
A
#
# COMPACT_ATOMS: atom_id res chain seq x y z
N MET A 1 5.16 0.71 13.13
CA MET A 1 4.19 1.50 12.35
C MET A 1 3.10 1.98 13.32
N ALA A 2 2.54 3.17 13.09
CA ALA A 2 1.46 3.73 13.90
C ALA A 2 0.35 4.24 12.96
N ALA A 3 -0.90 4.13 13.42
CA ALA A 3 -2.07 4.53 12.64
C ALA A 3 -3.07 5.30 13.51
N VAL A 4 -3.67 6.34 12.94
CA VAL A 4 -4.67 7.18 13.59
C VAL A 4 -5.83 7.41 12.64
N ALA A 5 -7.06 7.17 13.09
CA ALA A 5 -8.29 7.43 12.34
C ALA A 5 -9.01 8.71 12.81
N PHE A 6 -9.45 9.49 11.83
CA PHE A 6 -10.36 10.62 11.98
C PHE A 6 -11.73 10.23 11.42
N LEU A 7 -12.72 10.10 12.31
CA LEU A 7 -14.02 9.52 11.95
C LEU A 7 -14.84 10.44 11.04
N GLU A 8 -14.81 11.75 11.28
CA GLU A 8 -15.57 12.74 10.51
C GLU A 8 -15.21 12.71 9.02
N THR A 9 -13.92 12.57 8.71
CA THR A 9 -13.43 12.59 7.33
C THR A 9 -13.25 11.18 6.73
N ARG A 10 -13.51 10.12 7.52
CA ARG A 10 -13.20 8.72 7.18
C ARG A 10 -11.76 8.55 6.69
N THR A 11 -10.81 9.18 7.40
CA THR A 11 -9.39 9.17 7.00
C THR A 11 -8.53 8.46 8.05
N VAL A 12 -7.62 7.60 7.60
CA VAL A 12 -6.59 7.01 8.45
C VAL A 12 -5.23 7.53 8.02
N PHE A 13 -4.51 8.15 8.95
CA PHE A 13 -3.11 8.53 8.78
C PHE A 13 -2.23 7.42 9.32
N ILE A 14 -1.26 6.99 8.52
CA ILE A 14 -0.37 5.89 8.85
C ILE A 14 1.07 6.36 8.63
N ALA A 15 1.92 6.11 9.62
CA ALA A 15 3.34 6.36 9.53
C ALA A 15 4.13 5.14 9.97
N GLY A 16 5.15 4.78 9.22
CA GLY A 16 6.04 3.69 9.60
C GLY A 16 7.19 3.51 8.66
N ALA A 17 7.80 2.35 8.76
CA ALA A 17 8.90 1.93 7.93
C ALA A 17 8.68 0.47 7.57
N LEU A 18 9.10 0.08 6.37
CA LEU A 18 8.99 -1.28 5.88
C LEU A 18 10.29 -1.74 5.24
N GLU A 19 10.54 -3.03 5.36
CA GLU A 19 11.60 -3.76 4.67
C GLU A 19 10.93 -4.80 3.77
N THR A 20 11.06 -4.64 2.45
CA THR A 20 10.40 -5.50 1.44
C THR A 20 11.36 -6.00 0.36
N SER A 21 12.68 -5.96 0.63
CA SER A 21 13.72 -6.32 -0.36
C SER A 21 13.66 -7.77 -0.82
N ASP A 22 13.37 -8.67 0.10
CA ASP A 22 13.48 -10.13 -0.11
C ASP A 22 12.16 -10.87 0.15
N ARG A 23 11.15 -10.18 0.66
CA ARG A 23 9.85 -10.75 1.07
C ARG A 23 8.71 -9.75 0.91
N ALA A 24 7.51 -10.28 0.71
CA ALA A 24 6.30 -9.48 0.81
C ALA A 24 5.96 -9.32 2.30
N VAL A 25 5.43 -8.15 2.67
CA VAL A 25 5.00 -7.88 4.05
C VAL A 25 3.50 -7.74 4.09
N MET A 26 2.86 -8.46 5.01
CA MET A 26 1.44 -8.32 5.31
C MET A 26 1.26 -7.32 6.44
N VAL A 27 0.30 -6.40 6.29
CA VAL A 27 -0.05 -5.42 7.31
C VAL A 27 -1.54 -5.50 7.58
N THR A 28 -1.87 -5.71 8.84
CA THR A 28 -3.25 -5.84 9.31
C THR A 28 -3.63 -4.60 10.12
N TYR A 29 -4.68 -3.91 9.67
CA TYR A 29 -5.24 -2.75 10.36
C TYR A 29 -6.54 -3.14 11.05
N ASP A 30 -6.74 -2.71 12.30
CA ASP A 30 -8.03 -2.76 12.98
C ASP A 30 -8.74 -1.41 12.80
N LEU A 31 -9.47 -1.27 11.69
CA LEU A 31 -10.23 -0.07 11.35
C LEU A 31 -11.36 0.18 12.36
N PRO A 32 -11.76 1.45 12.60
CA PRO A 32 -12.85 1.76 13.53
C PRO A 32 -14.20 1.14 13.17
N SER A 33 -14.48 0.96 11.88
CA SER A 33 -15.70 0.35 11.34
C SER A 33 -15.45 -0.18 9.94
N GLU A 34 -16.33 -1.07 9.44
CA GLU A 34 -16.39 -1.36 8.01
C GLU A 34 -16.75 -0.13 7.16
N GLY A 35 -16.61 -0.29 5.85
CA GLY A 35 -16.94 0.68 4.82
C GLY A 35 -15.70 1.32 4.19
N ARG A 36 -15.89 2.54 3.68
CA ARG A 36 -14.86 3.27 2.95
C ARG A 36 -13.97 4.08 3.87
N TRP A 37 -12.67 4.01 3.60
CA TRP A 37 -11.64 4.75 4.32
C TRP A 37 -10.60 5.29 3.34
N THR A 38 -10.29 6.58 3.46
CA THR A 38 -9.13 7.17 2.79
C THR A 38 -7.89 6.94 3.65
N MET A 39 -6.88 6.32 3.07
CA MET A 39 -5.61 6.03 3.70
C MET A 39 -4.59 7.06 3.24
N ILE A 40 -3.98 7.79 4.17
CA ILE A 40 -2.83 8.66 3.91
C ILE A 40 -1.65 8.06 4.65
N LYS A 41 -0.69 7.55 3.89
CA LYS A 41 0.34 6.67 4.43
C LYS A 41 1.73 7.12 4.02
N THR A 42 2.61 7.22 5.02
CA THR A 42 4.04 7.40 4.81
C THR A 42 4.84 6.20 5.28
N GLU A 43 5.76 5.72 4.44
CA GLU A 43 6.58 4.56 4.73
C GLU A 43 8.02 4.79 4.30
N THR A 44 8.93 4.69 5.26
CA THR A 44 10.37 4.80 5.02
C THR A 44 10.93 3.52 4.42
N ASN A 45 11.72 3.67 3.38
CA ASN A 45 12.48 2.59 2.76
C ASN A 45 13.71 2.25 3.64
N LEU A 46 13.64 1.13 4.35
CA LEU A 46 14.77 0.63 5.16
C LEU A 46 15.68 -0.34 4.42
N SER A 47 15.37 -0.65 3.17
CA SER A 47 16.20 -1.51 2.34
C SER A 47 17.48 -0.85 1.90
N ASP A 48 18.40 -1.68 1.41
CA ASP A 48 19.58 -1.25 0.65
C ASP A 48 19.27 -1.01 -0.84
N GLN A 49 17.99 -1.12 -1.25
CA GLN A 49 17.55 -1.01 -2.64
C GLN A 49 16.67 0.21 -2.89
N VAL A 50 16.79 0.80 -4.08
CA VAL A 50 15.90 1.90 -4.51
C VAL A 50 14.55 1.34 -4.92
N TRP A 51 13.44 1.81 -4.35
CA TRP A 51 12.07 1.49 -4.79
C TRP A 51 11.75 2.23 -6.10
N LYS A 52 11.28 1.52 -7.14
CA LYS A 52 10.97 2.03 -8.50
C LYS A 52 9.50 1.88 -8.84
N SER A 53 8.82 1.02 -8.10
CA SER A 53 7.38 0.91 -8.02
C SER A 53 7.02 0.61 -6.57
N TRP A 54 5.76 0.84 -6.22
CA TRP A 54 5.16 0.44 -4.97
C TRP A 54 3.80 -0.18 -5.23
N ILE A 55 3.68 -1.50 -5.04
CA ILE A 55 2.45 -2.25 -5.31
C ILE A 55 1.88 -2.77 -4.00
N MET A 56 0.61 -2.50 -3.81
CA MET A 56 -0.16 -2.92 -2.64
C MET A 56 -1.28 -3.84 -3.08
N SER A 57 -1.55 -4.90 -2.32
CA SER A 57 -2.72 -5.74 -2.53
C SER A 57 -3.61 -5.76 -1.28
N VAL A 58 -4.88 -6.07 -1.44
CA VAL A 58 -5.83 -6.26 -0.34
C VAL A 58 -6.38 -7.68 -0.33
N ASP A 59 -6.99 -8.09 0.78
CA ASP A 59 -7.59 -9.43 0.93
C ASP A 59 -8.79 -9.72 -0.01
N GLN A 60 -9.34 -10.93 0.14
CA GLN A 60 -10.45 -11.45 -0.67
C GLN A 60 -11.71 -10.58 -0.67
N ASP A 61 -11.91 -9.73 0.34
CA ASP A 61 -13.18 -9.01 0.49
C ASP A 61 -12.99 -7.48 0.40
N GLY A 62 -11.79 -6.95 0.63
CA GLY A 62 -11.47 -5.53 0.45
C GLY A 62 -11.24 -5.12 -1.01
N ARG A 63 -11.31 -3.83 -1.33
CA ARG A 63 -10.92 -3.34 -2.66
C ARG A 63 -10.39 -1.90 -2.60
N PHE A 64 -9.53 -1.56 -3.54
CA PHE A 64 -9.20 -0.17 -3.82
C PHE A 64 -10.37 0.50 -4.55
N ILE A 65 -10.56 1.79 -4.31
CA ILE A 65 -11.58 2.60 -4.94
C ILE A 65 -10.89 3.71 -5.71
N ASP A 66 -11.23 3.86 -6.98
CA ASP A 66 -10.90 5.06 -7.73
C ASP A 66 -11.94 6.13 -7.44
N GLU A 67 -11.61 7.03 -6.52
CA GLU A 67 -12.48 8.13 -6.10
C GLU A 67 -11.98 9.46 -6.68
N PRO A 68 -12.67 10.07 -7.66
CA PRO A 68 -12.18 11.26 -8.35
C PRO A 68 -11.94 12.47 -7.43
N SER A 69 -12.69 12.59 -6.32
CA SER A 69 -12.53 13.65 -5.34
C SER A 69 -11.33 13.44 -4.41
N ARG A 70 -10.81 12.21 -4.33
CA ARG A 70 -9.67 11.78 -3.50
C ARG A 70 -8.81 10.78 -4.29
N PRO A 71 -8.14 11.24 -5.36
CA PRO A 71 -7.47 10.34 -6.29
C PRO A 71 -6.38 9.52 -5.59
N ASN A 72 -6.18 8.30 -6.09
CA ASN A 72 -5.05 7.46 -5.73
C ASN A 72 -3.77 8.12 -6.26
N ARG A 73 -2.84 8.46 -5.37
CA ARG A 73 -1.61 9.19 -5.75
C ARG A 73 -0.45 8.93 -4.81
N SER A 74 0.75 9.16 -5.32
CA SER A 74 2.00 9.21 -4.58
C SER A 74 2.71 10.54 -4.83
N MET A 75 3.51 11.00 -3.88
CA MET A 75 4.40 12.15 -4.10
C MET A 75 5.67 11.78 -4.88
N GLN A 76 6.11 10.52 -4.81
CA GLN A 76 7.39 10.07 -5.38
C GLN A 76 7.25 9.40 -6.75
N PHE A 77 6.01 9.08 -7.16
CA PHE A 77 5.70 8.35 -8.39
C PHE A 77 4.67 9.14 -9.18
N SER A 78 4.93 9.36 -10.47
CA SER A 78 4.06 10.15 -11.36
C SER A 78 2.87 9.35 -11.89
N GLN A 79 2.97 8.02 -11.93
CA GLN A 79 1.96 7.13 -12.49
C GLN A 79 1.30 6.25 -11.43
N VAL A 80 0.04 5.93 -11.69
CA VAL A 80 -0.81 5.06 -10.87
C VAL A 80 -1.57 4.10 -11.78
N ALA A 81 -1.64 2.84 -11.39
CA ALA A 81 -2.48 1.84 -12.04
C ALA A 81 -3.15 0.95 -11.00
N MET A 82 -4.35 0.48 -11.33
CA MET A 82 -5.15 -0.39 -10.49
C MET A 82 -5.52 -1.63 -11.30
N SER A 83 -5.49 -2.80 -10.67
CA SER A 83 -5.92 -4.05 -11.31
C SER A 83 -7.40 -4.05 -11.66
N HIS A 84 -7.78 -4.86 -12.64
CA HIS A 84 -9.20 -4.94 -13.07
C HIS A 84 -10.14 -5.39 -11.95
N ASP A 85 -9.68 -6.30 -11.09
CA ASP A 85 -10.43 -6.76 -9.90
C ASP A 85 -10.43 -5.74 -8.74
N SER A 86 -9.74 -4.60 -8.90
CA SER A 86 -9.54 -3.56 -7.88
C SER A 86 -8.89 -4.08 -6.59
N LYS A 87 -8.18 -5.21 -6.64
CA LYS A 87 -7.47 -5.79 -5.50
C LYS A 87 -6.06 -5.30 -5.34
N ARG A 88 -5.50 -4.62 -6.35
CA ARG A 88 -4.11 -4.19 -6.38
C ARG A 88 -4.02 -2.75 -6.87
N LEU A 89 -3.14 -1.99 -6.22
CA LEU A 89 -2.84 -0.60 -6.56
C LEU A 89 -1.34 -0.42 -6.62
N GLY A 90 -0.84 0.04 -7.77
CA GLY A 90 0.56 0.31 -7.99
C GLY A 90 0.85 1.78 -8.27
N PHE A 91 1.97 2.25 -7.74
CA PHE A 91 2.57 3.54 -8.08
C PHE A 91 3.93 3.31 -8.73
N PHE A 92 4.24 4.00 -9.84
CA PHE A 92 5.49 3.82 -10.58
C PHE A 92 5.89 5.08 -11.37
N ASP A 93 6.98 5.00 -12.13
CA ASP A 93 7.60 6.13 -12.83
C ASP A 93 8.10 7.20 -11.83
N GLY A 94 9.11 6.81 -11.07
CA GLY A 94 9.69 7.57 -9.97
C GLY A 94 10.64 6.71 -9.15
N GLU A 95 11.04 7.20 -7.97
CA GLU A 95 11.86 6.41 -7.06
C GLU A 95 11.76 6.81 -5.59
N VAL A 96 12.08 5.87 -4.69
CA VAL A 96 12.30 6.11 -3.26
C VAL A 96 13.60 5.42 -2.86
N ARG A 97 14.62 6.20 -2.54
CA ARG A 97 15.95 5.70 -2.18
C ARG A 97 15.98 5.16 -0.74
N PRO A 98 16.97 4.33 -0.38
CA PRO A 98 17.23 3.97 1.00
C PRO A 98 17.22 5.20 1.94
N GLY A 99 16.44 5.12 3.01
CA GLY A 99 16.23 6.21 3.98
C GLY A 99 15.19 7.26 3.59
N GLU A 100 14.73 7.29 2.34
CA GLU A 100 13.63 8.16 1.91
C GLU A 100 12.27 7.53 2.25
N SER A 101 11.22 8.36 2.28
CA SER A 101 9.86 7.89 2.54
C SER A 101 8.97 8.10 1.33
N ILE A 102 8.15 7.10 1.02
CA ILE A 102 7.00 7.27 0.13
C ILE A 102 5.88 7.96 0.91
N LEU A 103 5.18 8.92 0.30
CA LEU A 103 3.90 9.44 0.76
C LEU A 103 2.83 9.11 -0.28
N LYS A 104 1.80 8.38 0.14
CA LYS A 104 0.70 7.94 -0.72
C LYS A 104 -0.66 8.22 -0.10
N GLN A 105 -1.62 8.49 -0.96
CA GLN A 105 -3.03 8.62 -0.62
C GLN A 105 -3.81 7.66 -1.51
N PHE A 106 -4.73 6.90 -0.93
CA PHE A 106 -5.61 6.01 -1.67
C PHE A 106 -6.88 5.71 -0.86
N THR A 107 -7.95 5.31 -1.54
CA THR A 107 -9.21 4.93 -0.87
C THR A 107 -9.40 3.42 -0.96
N ILE A 108 -9.85 2.82 0.14
CA ILE A 108 -10.26 1.42 0.23
C ILE A 108 -11.72 1.31 0.61
N GLU A 109 -12.35 0.22 0.23
CA GLU A 109 -13.59 -0.27 0.83
C GLU A 109 -13.28 -1.60 1.53
N SER A 110 -13.51 -1.65 2.83
CA SER A 110 -13.30 -2.85 3.64
C SER A 110 -14.62 -3.34 4.22
N PRO A 111 -14.98 -4.62 4.03
CA PRO A 111 -16.22 -5.19 4.56
C PRO A 111 -16.08 -5.62 6.02
N SER A 112 -14.89 -5.50 6.60
CA SER A 112 -14.63 -5.85 7.99
C SER A 112 -13.77 -4.78 8.65
N ARG A 113 -13.76 -4.76 9.98
CA ARG A 113 -12.83 -3.92 10.72
C ARG A 113 -11.39 -4.36 10.54
N ARG A 114 -11.15 -5.67 10.45
CA ARG A 114 -9.82 -6.22 10.26
C ARG A 114 -9.49 -6.23 8.76
N PHE A 115 -8.69 -5.25 8.35
CA PHE A 115 -8.35 -5.05 6.96
C PHE A 115 -6.89 -5.45 6.71
N TYR A 116 -6.68 -6.33 5.74
CA TYR A 116 -5.35 -6.82 5.39
C TYR A 116 -4.86 -6.16 4.11
N MET A 117 -3.61 -5.73 4.15
CA MET A 117 -2.91 -5.14 3.01
C MET A 117 -1.53 -5.76 2.90
N SER A 118 -1.12 -6.14 1.70
CA SER A 118 0.24 -6.57 1.43
C SER A 118 1.06 -5.49 0.73
N HIS A 119 2.37 -5.57 0.93
CA HIS A 119 3.37 -4.79 0.22
C HIS A 119 4.33 -5.73 -0.50
N GLY A 120 4.54 -5.49 -1.79
CA GLY A 120 5.14 -6.45 -2.68
C GLY A 120 6.63 -6.69 -2.50
N LYS A 121 7.01 -7.93 -2.80
CA LYS A 121 8.37 -8.34 -3.08
C LYS A 121 8.65 -8.11 -4.55
N ARG A 122 9.80 -7.52 -4.88
CA ARG A 122 10.23 -7.45 -6.28
C ARG A 122 10.49 -8.83 -6.87
N ALA A 123 10.02 -9.03 -8.10
CA ALA A 123 10.39 -10.20 -8.89
C ALA A 123 11.91 -10.29 -9.13
N ASN A 124 12.58 -9.16 -9.39
CA ASN A 124 14.04 -9.09 -9.52
C ASN A 124 14.60 -7.88 -8.76
N PRO A 125 15.33 -8.08 -7.65
CA PRO A 125 15.93 -6.97 -6.89
C PRO A 125 17.11 -6.31 -7.61
N ASN A 126 17.76 -7.03 -8.53
CA ASN A 126 19.01 -6.62 -9.17
C ASN A 126 18.82 -5.95 -10.54
N ALA A 127 17.59 -5.89 -11.05
CA ALA A 127 17.27 -5.27 -12.32
C ALA A 127 16.12 -4.26 -12.15
N LEU A 128 16.14 -3.21 -12.97
CA LEU A 128 15.01 -2.30 -13.07
C LEU A 128 13.86 -3.03 -13.79
N PRO A 129 12.67 -3.13 -13.19
CA PRO A 129 11.52 -3.71 -13.88
C PRO A 129 11.09 -2.78 -15.02
N SER A 130 10.76 -3.36 -16.16
CA SER A 130 10.08 -2.68 -17.25
C SER A 130 8.65 -2.30 -16.85
N GLU A 131 8.07 -1.31 -17.54
CA GLU A 131 6.68 -0.92 -17.32
C GLU A 131 5.71 -2.10 -17.50
N ALA A 132 5.95 -2.95 -18.50
CA ALA A 132 5.14 -4.15 -18.73
C ALA A 132 5.20 -5.14 -17.55
N GLU A 133 6.38 -5.33 -16.93
CA GLU A 133 6.52 -6.16 -15.73
C GLU A 133 5.78 -5.55 -14.53
N ILE A 134 5.86 -4.23 -14.36
CA ILE A 134 5.13 -3.52 -13.29
C ILE A 134 3.62 -3.69 -13.48
N LEU A 135 3.10 -3.44 -14.68
CA LEU A 135 1.66 -3.57 -14.95
C LEU A 135 1.18 -5.01 -14.82
N ASN A 136 2.01 -5.99 -15.21
CA ASN A 136 1.73 -7.40 -15.01
C ASN A 136 1.68 -7.77 -13.50
N GLU A 137 2.61 -7.25 -12.70
CA GLU A 137 2.60 -7.45 -11.24
C GLU A 137 1.41 -6.74 -10.58
N ILE A 138 1.01 -5.57 -11.08
CA ILE A 138 -0.22 -4.90 -10.63
C ILE A 138 -1.44 -5.74 -10.98
N GLU A 139 -1.50 -6.37 -12.16
CA GLU A 139 -2.67 -7.15 -12.55
C GLU A 139 -2.77 -8.46 -11.78
N TYR A 140 -1.67 -9.21 -11.68
CA TYR A 140 -1.69 -10.60 -11.17
C TYR A 140 -1.17 -10.74 -9.74
N GLY A 141 -0.41 -9.77 -9.24
CA GLY A 141 0.16 -9.76 -7.90
C GLY A 141 1.48 -10.52 -7.79
N TYR A 142 1.82 -10.87 -6.55
CA TYR A 142 3.03 -11.57 -6.14
C TYR A 142 2.70 -12.57 -5.02
N ASP A 143 3.57 -13.54 -4.81
CA ASP A 143 3.42 -14.50 -3.71
C ASP A 143 3.53 -13.79 -2.35
N LEU A 144 2.55 -14.06 -1.48
CA LEU A 144 2.50 -13.52 -0.13
C LEU A 144 3.23 -14.48 0.83
N ASP A 145 3.97 -13.90 1.76
CA ASP A 145 4.59 -14.65 2.85
C ASP A 145 3.90 -14.33 4.18
N PRO A 146 3.01 -15.21 4.68
CA PRO A 146 2.27 -14.97 5.92
C PRO A 146 3.16 -14.98 7.16
N ALA A 147 4.42 -15.41 7.08
CA ALA A 147 5.36 -15.35 8.20
C ALA A 147 5.73 -13.90 8.58
N TYR A 148 5.43 -12.92 7.71
CA TYR A 148 5.78 -11.51 7.90
C TYR A 148 4.54 -10.63 7.98
N GLU A 149 3.71 -10.89 8.99
CA GLU A 149 2.55 -10.07 9.33
C GLU A 149 2.89 -9.03 10.41
N ILE A 150 2.51 -7.77 10.16
CA ILE A 150 2.59 -6.67 11.09
C ILE A 150 1.16 -6.25 11.46
N PHE A 151 0.81 -6.38 12.73
CA PHE A 151 -0.44 -5.82 13.24
C PHE A 151 -0.25 -4.35 13.62
N VAL A 152 -1.13 -3.48 13.10
CA VAL A 152 -1.11 -2.05 13.35
C VAL A 152 -2.44 -1.64 14.00
N PRO A 153 -2.46 -1.36 15.32
CA PRO A 153 -3.65 -0.82 15.95
C PRO A 153 -3.93 0.58 15.40
N VAL A 154 -5.21 0.88 15.16
CA VAL A 154 -5.65 2.21 14.70
C VAL A 154 -6.26 2.96 15.87
N GLU A 155 -5.59 4.01 16.33
CA GLU A 155 -6.12 4.88 17.38
C GLU A 155 -7.18 5.83 16.81
N ILE A 156 -8.27 6.05 17.54
CA ILE A 156 -9.28 7.02 17.17
C ILE A 156 -8.90 8.39 17.75
N ARG A 157 -8.92 9.44 16.91
CA ARG A 157 -8.78 10.84 17.35
C ARG A 157 -10.04 11.62 16.95
N PHE A 158 -10.37 12.61 17.78
CA PHE A 158 -11.51 13.51 17.64
C PHE A 158 -11.03 14.87 17.18
#